data_AF-A0AAE9JSU0-F1
#
_entry.id   AF-A0AAE9JSU0-F1
#
_cell.length_a   1.000
_cell.length_b   1.000
_cell.length_c   1.000
_cell.angle_alpha   90.00
_cell.angle_beta   90.00
_cell.angle_gamma   90.00
#
_symmetry.space_group_name_H-M   'P 1'
#
loop_
_entity.id
_entity.type
_entity.pdbx_description
1 polymer ?
#
loop_
_entity_poly.entity_id
_entity_poly.type
_entity_poly.pdbx_seq_one_letter_code
_entity_poly.pdbx_strand_id
1 'polypeptide(L)'
;MCLIMLCPIAATYEVFLHDAYYKYIPSTNNYYLYSGCSSPDLLKQLFYFMCVCLSLTTVSNCFVFAKLCLFPLTPRNLETEFFFVSFMSSNTLTIGTVLTYGMRSATPGTLLFEVNKILLPVVSDVLSLNQPFYLIFYHKPARKLFFDIIHEVFRCLCCRKPRGIRPVDVTIL
;
A
#
# COMPACT_ATOMS: atom_id res chain seq x y z
N MET A 1 17.67 2.07 -4.52
CA MET A 1 16.82 2.14 -3.31
C MET A 1 16.54 3.57 -2.87
N CYS A 2 17.55 4.44 -2.71
CA CYS A 2 17.33 5.84 -2.32
C CYS A 2 16.36 6.60 -3.25
N LEU A 3 16.46 6.43 -4.57
CA LEU A 3 15.52 7.04 -5.52
C LEU A 3 14.06 6.57 -5.30
N ILE A 4 13.86 5.29 -5.00
CA ILE A 4 12.52 4.72 -4.76
C ILE A 4 11.92 5.28 -3.47
N MET A 5 12.75 5.58 -2.47
CA MET A 5 12.33 6.17 -1.20
C MET A 5 12.12 7.69 -1.29
N LEU A 6 12.99 8.41 -2.03
CA LEU A 6 12.99 9.86 -2.09
C LEU A 6 11.97 10.42 -3.09
N CYS A 7 11.75 9.75 -4.23
CA CYS A 7 10.81 10.23 -5.24
C CYS A 7 9.37 10.40 -4.72
N PRO A 8 8.80 9.45 -3.94
CA PRO A 8 7.47 9.64 -3.35
C PRO A 8 7.42 10.84 -2.39
N ILE A 9 8.44 11.01 -1.55
CA ILE A 9 8.54 12.13 -0.62
C ILE A 9 8.60 13.46 -1.36
N ALA A 10 9.40 13.53 -2.43
CA ALA A 10 9.47 14.70 -3.29
C ALA A 10 8.17 14.94 -4.09
N ALA A 11 7.36 13.91 -4.36
CA ALA A 11 6.08 14.06 -5.03
C ALA A 11 4.95 14.50 -4.08
N THR A 12 5.09 14.25 -2.78
CA THR A 12 4.08 14.58 -1.75
C THR A 12 4.55 15.64 -0.75
N TYR A 13 5.67 16.32 -1.02
CA TYR A 13 6.28 17.25 -0.07
C TYR A 13 5.33 18.38 0.38
N GLU A 14 4.48 18.89 -0.51
CA GLU A 14 3.49 19.93 -0.21
C GLU A 14 2.51 19.52 0.90
N VAL A 15 2.17 18.23 0.99
CA VAL A 15 1.32 17.69 2.06
C VAL A 15 2.01 17.78 3.42
N PHE A 16 3.34 17.66 3.45
CA PHE A 16 4.12 17.78 4.69
C PHE A 16 4.36 19.23 5.11
N LEU A 17 4.27 20.18 4.17
CA LEU A 17 4.47 21.61 4.45
C LEU A 17 3.19 22.33 4.85
N HIS A 18 2.01 21.78 4.54
CA HIS A 18 0.73 22.43 4.76
C HIS A 18 -0.13 21.63 5.73
N ASP A 19 -0.24 22.12 6.97
CA ASP A 19 -1.08 21.49 7.98
C ASP A 19 -2.55 21.45 7.54
N ALA A 20 -3.20 20.32 7.81
CA ALA A 20 -4.63 20.18 7.69
C ALA A 20 -5.28 20.46 9.05
N TYR A 21 -6.21 21.42 9.09
CA TYR A 21 -6.91 21.83 10.31
C TYR A 21 -8.43 21.82 10.11
N TYR A 22 -9.16 21.51 11.18
CA TYR A 22 -10.62 21.59 11.18
C TYR A 22 -11.07 23.01 11.51
N LYS A 23 -11.90 23.60 10.65
CA LYS A 23 -12.54 24.89 10.90
C LYS A 23 -14.04 24.69 11.04
N TYR A 24 -14.59 25.16 12.16
CA TYR A 24 -16.04 25.21 12.35
C TYR A 24 -16.64 26.29 11.46
N ILE A 25 -17.68 25.94 10.70
CA ILE A 25 -18.44 26.85 9.86
C ILE A 25 -19.83 27.02 10.49
N PRO A 26 -20.13 28.19 11.09
CA PRO A 26 -21.40 28.43 11.78
C PRO A 26 -22.63 28.28 10.89
N SER A 27 -22.54 28.67 9.60
CA SER A 27 -23.68 28.64 8.67
C SER A 27 -24.21 27.25 8.37
N THR A 28 -23.36 26.22 8.51
CA THR A 28 -23.68 24.82 8.26
C THR A 28 -23.64 23.97 9.53
N ASN A 29 -23.36 24.59 10.69
CA ASN A 29 -23.16 23.94 11.99
C ASN A 29 -22.24 22.69 11.92
N ASN A 30 -21.19 22.75 11.11
CA ASN A 30 -20.33 21.61 10.79
C ASN A 30 -18.85 22.01 10.82
N TYR A 31 -17.98 21.02 11.05
CA TYR A 31 -16.53 21.16 10.92
C TYR A 31 -16.11 20.73 9.52
N TYR A 32 -15.32 21.56 8.85
CA TYR A 32 -14.71 21.23 7.56
C TYR A 32 -13.21 21.16 7.69
N LEU A 33 -12.61 20.19 7.00
CA LEU A 33 -11.16 20.06 6.91
C LEU A 33 -10.65 21.08 5.88
N TYR A 34 -9.78 21.97 6.32
CA TYR A 34 -9.07 22.92 5.48
C TYR A 34 -7.59 22.55 5.45
N SER A 35 -6.96 22.73 4.30
CA SER A 35 -5.52 22.70 4.15
C SER A 35 -5.10 23.95 3.37
N GLY A 36 -3.90 24.46 3.63
CA GLY A 36 -3.29 25.49 2.80
C GLY A 36 -3.04 25.02 1.36
N CYS A 37 -3.07 23.70 1.11
CA CYS A 37 -2.85 23.11 -0.20
C CYS A 37 -4.18 22.91 -0.94
N SER A 38 -4.22 23.34 -2.20
CA SER A 38 -5.32 23.08 -3.12
C SER A 38 -5.40 21.58 -3.43
N SER A 39 -6.45 20.90 -2.98
CA SER A 39 -6.67 19.47 -3.24
C SER A 39 -6.63 19.09 -4.73
N PRO A 40 -7.16 19.91 -5.66
CA PRO A 40 -7.03 19.66 -7.10
C PRO A 40 -5.60 19.61 -7.62
N ASP A 41 -4.74 20.50 -7.13
CA ASP A 41 -3.33 20.57 -7.55
C ASP A 41 -2.54 19.36 -7.04
N LEU A 42 -2.82 18.93 -5.80
CA LEU A 42 -2.25 17.71 -5.23
C LEU A 42 -2.66 16.46 -6.03
N LEU A 43 -3.95 16.32 -6.34
CA LEU A 43 -4.46 15.20 -7.14
C LEU A 43 -3.86 15.20 -8.56
N LYS A 44 -3.64 16.38 -9.14
CA LYS A 44 -2.99 16.53 -10.44
C LYS A 44 -1.54 16.05 -10.39
N GLN A 45 -0.76 16.49 -9.40
CA GLN A 45 0.63 16.06 -9.23
C GLN A 45 0.73 14.54 -8.98
N LEU A 46 -0.11 14.02 -8.08
CA LEU A 46 -0.18 12.60 -7.77
C LEU A 46 -0.53 11.77 -9.01
N PHE A 47 -1.50 12.21 -9.80
CA PHE A 47 -1.87 11.54 -11.05
C PHE A 47 -0.70 11.43 -12.02
N TYR A 48 0.04 12.52 -12.28
CA TYR A 48 1.20 12.47 -13.16
C TYR A 48 2.30 11.55 -12.63
N PHE A 49 2.55 11.58 -11.33
CA PHE A 49 3.50 10.67 -10.69
C PHE A 49 3.10 9.20 -10.89
N MET A 50 1.84 8.86 -10.64
CA MET A 50 1.32 7.50 -10.84
C MET A 50 1.40 7.07 -12.31
N CYS A 51 1.13 7.97 -13.27
CA CYS A 51 1.31 7.68 -14.70
C CYS A 51 2.76 7.33 -15.04
N VAL A 52 3.74 8.09 -14.54
CA VAL A 52 5.17 7.81 -14.77
C VAL A 52 5.55 6.44 -14.18
N CYS A 53 5.15 6.17 -12.93
CA CYS A 53 5.38 4.87 -12.30
C CYS A 53 4.76 3.72 -13.09
N LEU A 54 3.52 3.91 -13.57
CA LEU A 54 2.81 2.91 -14.37
C LEU A 54 3.54 2.64 -15.68
N SER A 55 3.93 3.68 -16.43
CA SER A 55 4.70 3.54 -17.68
C SER A 55 6.01 2.78 -17.47
N LEU A 56 6.79 3.14 -16.44
CA LEU A 56 8.04 2.45 -16.10
C LEU A 56 7.81 0.98 -15.74
N THR A 57 6.75 0.70 -14.97
CA THR A 57 6.38 -0.66 -14.57
C THR A 57 5.95 -1.49 -15.78
N THR A 58 5.12 -0.94 -16.66
CA THR A 58 4.66 -1.61 -17.87
C THR A 58 5.83 -1.95 -18.80
N VAL A 59 6.73 -1.00 -19.07
CA VAL A 59 7.91 -1.24 -19.93
C VAL A 59 8.80 -2.33 -19.33
N SER A 60 9.04 -2.27 -18.02
CA SER A 60 9.85 -3.26 -17.30
C SER A 60 9.21 -4.66 -17.36
N ASN A 61 7.90 -4.76 -17.10
CA ASN A 61 7.16 -6.01 -17.19
C ASN A 61 7.17 -6.58 -18.61
N CYS A 62 6.99 -5.74 -19.64
CA CYS A 62 7.08 -6.18 -21.03
C CYS A 62 8.47 -6.73 -21.37
N PHE A 63 9.54 -6.08 -20.91
CA PHE A 63 10.91 -6.54 -21.13
C PHE A 63 11.18 -7.89 -20.44
N VAL A 64 10.74 -8.04 -19.19
CA VAL A 64 10.87 -9.30 -18.43
C VAL A 64 10.06 -10.41 -19.10
N PHE A 65 8.83 -10.13 -19.52
CA PHE A 65 8.00 -11.07 -20.24
C PHE A 65 8.66 -11.54 -21.55
N ALA A 66 9.18 -10.60 -22.34
CA ALA A 66 9.91 -10.93 -23.57
C ALA A 66 11.13 -11.84 -23.29
N LYS A 67 11.89 -11.55 -22.23
CA LYS A 67 13.00 -12.43 -21.80
C LYS A 67 12.52 -13.82 -21.39
N LEU A 68 11.44 -13.92 -20.61
CA LEU A 68 10.88 -15.21 -20.18
C LEU A 68 10.41 -16.07 -21.37
N CYS A 69 9.89 -15.43 -22.43
CA CYS A 69 9.52 -16.10 -23.67
C CYS A 69 10.74 -16.55 -24.51
N LEU A 70 11.77 -15.70 -24.60
CA LEU A 70 12.92 -15.91 -25.50
C LEU A 70 14.01 -16.84 -24.93
N PHE A 71 14.20 -16.89 -23.61
CA PHE A 71 15.28 -17.64 -22.97
C PHE A 71 14.74 -18.74 -22.04
N PRO A 72 14.42 -19.95 -22.57
CA PRO A 72 13.84 -21.03 -21.78
C PRO A 72 14.80 -21.72 -20.80
N LEU A 73 16.11 -21.42 -20.84
CA LEU A 73 17.18 -22.11 -20.12
C LEU A 73 17.64 -21.42 -18.81
N THR A 74 17.21 -20.19 -18.55
CA THR A 74 17.49 -19.45 -17.31
C THR A 74 16.65 -20.04 -16.16
N PRO A 75 17.08 -20.01 -14.87
CA PRO A 75 16.27 -20.46 -13.74
C PRO A 75 14.93 -19.70 -13.65
N ARG A 76 13.93 -20.21 -14.38
CA ARG A 76 12.65 -19.55 -14.64
C ARG A 76 11.86 -19.30 -13.36
N ASN A 77 11.99 -20.13 -12.35
CA ASN A 77 11.05 -20.13 -11.22
C ASN A 77 11.07 -18.79 -10.47
N LEU A 78 12.25 -18.28 -10.11
CA LEU A 78 12.35 -17.05 -9.32
C LEU A 78 11.98 -15.81 -10.14
N GLU A 79 12.49 -15.68 -11.38
CA GLU A 79 12.15 -14.57 -12.27
C GLU A 79 10.66 -14.54 -12.63
N THR A 80 10.05 -15.71 -12.83
CA THR A 80 8.61 -15.83 -13.13
C THR A 80 7.77 -15.47 -11.92
N GLU A 81 8.15 -15.91 -10.71
CA GLU A 81 7.46 -15.56 -9.47
C GLU A 81 7.50 -14.04 -9.23
N PHE A 82 8.66 -13.39 -9.38
CA PHE A 82 8.77 -11.93 -9.27
C PHE A 82 8.02 -11.18 -10.38
N PHE A 83 8.01 -11.72 -11.60
CA PHE A 83 7.21 -11.17 -12.70
C PHE A 83 5.72 -11.18 -12.35
N PHE A 84 5.17 -12.28 -11.81
CA PHE A 84 3.78 -12.34 -11.39
C PHE A 84 3.45 -11.34 -10.27
N VAL A 85 4.33 -11.21 -9.27
CA VAL A 85 4.16 -10.21 -8.21
C VAL A 85 4.10 -8.80 -8.80
N SER A 86 5.07 -8.44 -9.65
CA SER A 86 5.12 -7.13 -10.31
C SER A 86 3.90 -6.88 -11.21
N PHE A 87 3.48 -7.90 -11.97
CA PHE A 87 2.32 -7.84 -12.85
C PHE A 87 1.03 -7.58 -12.05
N MET A 88 0.80 -8.34 -10.96
CA MET A 88 -0.38 -8.15 -10.13
C MET A 88 -0.39 -6.79 -9.44
N SER A 89 0.75 -6.32 -8.91
CA SER A 89 0.85 -4.98 -8.35
C SER A 89 0.62 -3.88 -9.39
N SER A 90 1.02 -4.09 -10.66
CA SER A 90 0.76 -3.13 -11.75
C SER A 90 -0.73 -3.00 -12.09
N ASN A 91 -1.53 -4.06 -11.91
CA ASN A 91 -2.99 -3.99 -12.07
C ASN A 91 -3.60 -3.13 -10.96
N THR A 92 -3.18 -3.32 -9.70
CA THR A 92 -3.64 -2.45 -8.60
C THR A 92 -3.22 -1.00 -8.82
N LEU A 93 -1.99 -0.74 -9.30
CA LEU A 93 -1.52 0.61 -9.62
C LEU A 93 -2.36 1.24 -10.74
N THR A 94 -2.74 0.46 -11.76
CA THR A 94 -3.65 0.92 -12.82
C THR A 94 -4.99 1.35 -12.25
N ILE A 95 -5.60 0.54 -11.38
CA ILE A 95 -6.87 0.87 -10.73
C ILE A 95 -6.72 2.17 -9.93
N GLY A 96 -5.67 2.29 -9.11
CA GLY A 96 -5.42 3.51 -8.33
C GLY A 96 -5.23 4.74 -9.21
N THR A 97 -4.56 4.60 -10.36
CA THR A 97 -4.34 5.70 -11.31
C THR A 97 -5.66 6.16 -11.93
N VAL A 98 -6.52 5.22 -12.33
CA VAL A 98 -7.85 5.51 -12.89
C VAL A 98 -8.75 6.19 -11.86
N LEU A 99 -8.76 5.72 -10.62
CA LEU A 99 -9.53 6.36 -9.55
C LEU A 99 -9.01 7.77 -9.23
N THR A 100 -7.69 7.97 -9.26
CA THR A 100 -7.08 9.29 -9.06
C THR A 100 -7.48 10.25 -10.19
N TYR A 101 -7.50 9.77 -11.43
CA TYR A 101 -8.01 10.53 -12.58
C TYR A 101 -9.50 10.88 -12.42
N GLY A 102 -10.31 9.91 -11.99
CA GLY A 102 -11.73 10.09 -11.71
C GLY A 102 -11.96 11.15 -10.64
N MET A 103 -11.23 11.10 -9.53
CA MET A 103 -11.30 12.08 -8.45
C MET A 103 -10.87 13.48 -8.90
N ARG A 104 -9.81 13.57 -9.71
CA ARG A 104 -9.33 14.84 -10.29
C ARG A 104 -10.36 15.48 -11.24
N SER A 105 -11.08 14.66 -12.00
CA SER A 105 -11.99 15.13 -13.04
C SER A 105 -13.43 15.31 -12.55
N ALA A 106 -13.76 14.78 -11.37
CA ALA A 106 -15.11 14.83 -10.82
C ALA A 106 -15.40 16.17 -10.14
N THR A 107 -16.59 16.72 -10.42
CA THR A 107 -17.11 17.88 -9.70
C THR A 107 -17.50 17.46 -8.27
N PRO A 108 -17.17 18.25 -7.23
CA PRO A 108 -17.57 17.96 -5.85
C PRO A 108 -19.08 17.73 -5.73
N GLY A 109 -19.49 16.71 -4.96
CA GLY A 109 -20.89 16.34 -4.75
C GLY A 109 -21.53 15.48 -5.84
N THR A 110 -20.79 15.14 -6.90
CA THR A 110 -21.25 14.14 -7.88
C THR A 110 -21.05 12.71 -7.36
N LEU A 111 -21.83 11.75 -7.87
CA LEU A 111 -21.67 10.33 -7.52
C LEU A 111 -20.25 9.83 -7.79
N LEU A 112 -19.64 10.27 -8.91
CA LEU A 112 -18.27 9.93 -9.25
C LEU A 112 -17.27 10.42 -8.18
N PHE A 113 -17.48 11.63 -7.64
CA PHE A 113 -16.63 12.19 -6.59
C PHE A 113 -16.76 11.40 -5.29
N GLU A 114 -17.98 11.11 -4.84
CA GLU A 114 -18.20 10.38 -3.58
C GLU A 114 -17.71 8.93 -3.63
N VAL A 115 -17.91 8.23 -4.76
CA VAL A 115 -17.39 6.88 -4.95
C VAL A 115 -15.86 6.87 -4.94
N ASN A 116 -15.22 7.77 -5.70
CA ASN A 116 -13.76 7.83 -5.73
C ASN A 116 -13.17 8.22 -4.38
N LYS A 117 -13.80 9.15 -3.65
CA LYS A 117 -13.38 9.56 -2.30
C LYS A 117 -13.32 8.38 -1.32
N ILE A 118 -14.23 7.42 -1.42
CA ILE A 118 -14.26 6.23 -0.56
C ILE A 118 -13.27 5.17 -1.07
N LEU A 119 -13.19 4.98 -2.39
CA LEU A 119 -12.44 3.88 -2.97
C LEU A 119 -10.92 4.15 -3.08
N LEU A 120 -10.52 5.42 -3.24
CA LEU A 120 -9.11 5.81 -3.39
C LEU A 120 -8.25 5.40 -2.18
N PRO A 121 -8.65 5.68 -0.92
CA PRO A 121 -7.89 5.24 0.24
C PRO A 121 -7.78 3.72 0.33
N VAL A 122 -8.87 3.01 0.06
CA VAL A 122 -8.90 1.53 0.06
C VAL A 122 -7.90 0.96 -0.94
N VAL A 123 -7.90 1.47 -2.17
CA VAL A 123 -6.96 0.99 -3.20
C VAL A 123 -5.52 1.36 -2.87
N SER A 124 -5.28 2.53 -2.25
CA SER A 124 -3.96 2.95 -1.78
C SER A 124 -3.42 2.01 -0.69
N ASP A 125 -4.27 1.59 0.25
CA ASP A 125 -3.91 0.64 1.30
C ASP A 125 -3.59 -0.73 0.69
N VAL A 126 -4.45 -1.21 -0.23
CA VAL A 126 -4.20 -2.47 -0.95
C VAL A 126 -2.89 -2.39 -1.72
N LEU A 127 -2.57 -1.27 -2.39
CA LEU A 127 -1.32 -1.12 -3.13
C LEU A 127 -0.09 -1.23 -2.22
N SER A 128 -0.18 -0.71 -1.00
CA SER A 128 0.90 -0.74 -0.01
C SER A 128 1.08 -2.12 0.63
N LEU A 129 0.00 -2.88 0.74
CA LEU A 129 -0.02 -4.18 1.42
C LEU A 129 0.08 -5.37 0.46
N ASN A 130 -0.25 -5.23 -0.83
CA ASN A 130 -0.41 -6.37 -1.74
C ASN A 130 0.91 -7.13 -2.05
N GLN A 131 2.04 -6.42 -2.11
CA GLN A 131 3.33 -6.98 -2.53
C GLN A 131 3.81 -8.14 -1.63
N PRO A 132 3.83 -8.00 -0.28
CA PRO A 132 4.19 -9.12 0.59
C PRO A 132 3.19 -10.29 0.48
N PHE A 133 1.88 -10.03 0.29
CA PHE A 133 0.91 -11.10 0.10
C PHE A 133 1.16 -11.86 -1.20
N TYR A 134 1.35 -11.17 -2.33
CA TYR A 134 1.69 -11.82 -3.60
C TYR A 134 2.99 -12.62 -3.48
N LEU A 135 3.98 -12.12 -2.75
CA LEU A 135 5.22 -12.84 -2.52
C LEU A 135 5.00 -14.12 -1.70
N ILE A 136 4.13 -14.10 -0.67
CA ILE A 136 3.72 -15.30 0.07
C ILE A 136 2.94 -16.28 -0.82
N PHE A 137 2.09 -15.78 -1.73
CA PHE A 137 1.31 -16.65 -2.61
C PHE A 137 2.16 -17.33 -3.68
N TYR A 138 3.00 -16.58 -4.38
CA TYR A 138 3.76 -17.05 -5.53
C TYR A 138 5.13 -17.66 -5.17
N HIS A 139 5.84 -17.15 -4.15
CA HIS A 139 7.21 -17.57 -3.83
C HIS A 139 7.25 -18.64 -2.71
N LYS A 140 7.44 -19.91 -3.10
CA LYS A 140 7.38 -21.06 -2.16
C LYS A 140 8.32 -20.95 -0.95
N PRO A 141 9.59 -20.54 -1.09
CA PRO A 141 10.49 -20.39 0.07
C PRO A 141 10.00 -19.33 1.06
N ALA A 142 9.47 -18.22 0.55
CA ALA A 142 8.97 -17.14 1.40
C ALA A 142 7.69 -17.56 2.13
N ARG A 143 6.81 -18.30 1.44
CA ARG A 143 5.63 -18.90 2.06
C ARG A 143 5.98 -19.80 3.23
N LYS A 144 6.96 -20.70 3.04
CA LYS A 144 7.42 -21.61 4.09
C LYS A 144 7.93 -20.83 5.30
N LEU A 145 8.84 -19.87 5.07
CA LEU A 145 9.39 -19.03 6.14
C LEU A 145 8.30 -18.26 6.90
N PHE A 146 7.31 -17.71 6.18
CA PHE A 146 6.19 -17.00 6.80
C PHE A 146 5.37 -17.90 7.74
N PHE A 147 5.02 -19.12 7.31
CA PHE A 147 4.31 -20.06 8.16
C PHE A 147 5.14 -20.55 9.34
N ASP A 148 6.46 -20.73 9.16
CA ASP A 148 7.37 -21.08 10.26
C ASP A 148 7.41 -19.97 11.33
N ILE A 149 7.47 -18.70 10.91
CA ILE A 149 7.42 -17.54 11.82
C ILE A 149 6.08 -17.49 12.55
N ILE A 150 4.96 -17.63 11.83
CA ILE A 150 3.61 -17.65 12.43
C ILE A 150 3.51 -18.77 13.46
N HIS A 151 3.95 -19.97 13.11
CA HIS A 151 3.91 -21.13 14.00
C HIS A 151 4.73 -20.88 15.27
N GLU A 152 5.91 -20.27 15.15
CA GLU A 152 6.74 -19.93 16.31
C GLU A 152 6.10 -18.84 17.19
N VAL A 153 5.49 -17.81 16.59
CA VAL A 153 4.74 -16.77 17.34
C VAL A 153 3.56 -17.39 18.09
N PHE A 154 2.77 -18.26 17.45
CA PHE A 154 1.66 -18.96 18.10
C PHE A 154 2.15 -19.91 19.19
N ARG A 155 3.26 -20.61 18.99
CA ARG A 155 3.88 -21.45 20.01
C ARG A 155 4.30 -20.62 21.22
N CYS A 156 4.98 -19.48 21.03
CA CYS A 156 5.35 -18.58 22.11
C CYS A 156 4.13 -18.03 22.87
N LEU A 157 3.05 -17.67 22.17
CA LEU A 157 1.80 -17.19 22.78
C LEU A 157 1.10 -18.29 23.59
N CYS A 158 1.04 -19.52 23.07
CA CYS A 158 0.45 -20.67 23.76
C CYS A 158 1.31 -21.19 24.94
N CYS A 159 2.64 -21.07 24.86
CA CYS A 159 3.56 -21.38 25.96
C CYS A 159 3.52 -20.35 27.08
N ARG A 160 2.99 -19.14 26.83
CA ARG A 160 2.74 -18.10 27.83
C ARG A 160 1.39 -18.30 28.54
N LYS A 161 1.07 -19.53 28.94
CA LYS A 161 0.05 -19.74 30.00
C LYS A 161 0.55 -19.01 31.27
N PRO A 162 -0.30 -18.23 31.95
CA PRO A 162 0.11 -17.55 33.17
C PRO A 162 0.52 -18.62 34.18
N ARG A 163 1.77 -18.59 34.64
CA ARG A 163 2.15 -19.31 35.86
C ARG A 163 1.23 -18.74 36.94
N GLY A 164 0.27 -19.54 37.38
CA GLY A 164 -0.60 -19.21 38.49
C GLY A 164 0.25 -18.63 39.63
N ILE A 165 -0.21 -17.51 40.17
CA ILE A 165 0.30 -16.92 41.40
C ILE A 165 0.35 -18.07 42.42
N ARG A 166 1.56 -18.52 42.76
CA ARG A 166 1.71 -19.46 43.87
C ARG A 166 1.28 -18.70 45.13
N PRO A 167 0.42 -19.28 45.97
CA PRO A 167 0.16 -18.68 47.27
C PRO A 167 1.50 -18.58 48.00
N VAL A 168 1.83 -17.37 48.43
CA VAL A 168 2.96 -17.13 49.32
C VAL A 168 2.57 -17.76 50.65
N ASP A 169 3.24 -18.86 51.02
CA ASP A 169 3.18 -19.41 52.36
C ASP A 169 3.75 -18.35 53.31
N VAL A 170 2.84 -17.65 53.99
CA VAL A 170 3.17 -16.73 55.07
C VAL A 170 3.39 -17.57 56.32
N THR A 171 4.62 -18.01 56.52
CA THR A 171 5.06 -18.55 57.81
C THR A 171 5.32 -17.37 58.74
N ILE A 172 4.32 -17.02 59.54
CA ILE A 172 4.46 -16.07 60.65
C ILE A 172 5.31 -16.76 61.72
N LEU A 173 6.44 -16.14 62.05
CA LEU A 173 7.24 -16.41 63.25
C LEU A 173 7.01 -15.29 64.26
#